data_AF-A0A7S0PHB8-F1
#
_entry.id   AF-A0A7S0PHB8-F1
#
_cell.length_a   1.000
_cell.length_b   1.000
_cell.length_c   1.000
_cell.angle_alpha   90.00
_cell.angle_beta   90.00
_cell.angle_gamma   90.00
#
_symmetry.space_group_name_H-M   'P 1'
#
loop_
_entity.id
_entity.type
_entity.pdbx_description
1 polymer ?
#
loop_
_entity_poly.entity_id
_entity_poly.type
_entity_poly.pdbx_seq_one_letter_code
_entity_poly.pdbx_strand_id
1 'polypeptide(L)'
;VDYIQAIQVPILQHFGVGVDGESPPPEAKVIKRGQAPLGGGEASLFCPIVKSLSSTDFTDPGKFKRARGTVIGCRISPSSSARVAHAAKGVMHNLLPDVWIHTETHSGSKHRSGGCGPSPGLGVWMTLQSTTGVLICSEVCQDVNKSRGIELPEDLGQRCAYDLLKEAKKGGCVDTHSQQLYFLLMSGAAPE
;
A
#
# COMPACT_ATOMS: atom_id res chain seq x y z
N VAL A 1 -1.96 5.44 -3.41
CA VAL A 1 -0.66 6.14 -3.32
C VAL A 1 0.29 5.39 -2.41
N ASP A 2 -0.16 4.96 -1.23
CA ASP A 2 0.70 4.19 -0.32
C ASP A 2 1.16 2.86 -0.91
N TYR A 3 0.31 2.18 -1.68
CA TYR A 3 0.71 1.02 -2.48
C TYR A 3 1.92 1.31 -3.40
N ILE A 4 1.90 2.46 -4.09
CA ILE A 4 3.00 2.88 -4.97
C ILE A 4 4.28 3.08 -4.15
N GLN A 5 4.18 3.76 -3.02
CA GLN A 5 5.33 4.02 -2.14
C GLN A 5 5.89 2.74 -1.49
N ALA A 6 5.02 1.82 -1.08
CA ALA A 6 5.41 0.63 -0.31
C ALA A 6 5.82 -0.55 -1.19
N ILE A 7 5.27 -0.66 -2.40
CA ILE A 7 5.52 -1.78 -3.32
C ILE A 7 6.26 -1.31 -4.57
N GLN A 8 5.70 -0.36 -5.32
CA GLN A 8 6.28 0.03 -6.61
C GLN A 8 7.64 0.72 -6.51
N VAL A 9 7.87 1.55 -5.49
CA VAL A 9 9.17 2.18 -5.26
C VAL A 9 10.27 1.14 -4.97
N PRO A 10 10.11 0.19 -4.02
CA PRO A 10 11.05 -0.92 -3.85
C PRO A 10 11.26 -1.77 -5.10
N ILE A 11 10.21 -2.01 -5.90
CA ILE A 11 10.33 -2.71 -7.19
C ILE A 11 11.28 -1.95 -8.10
N LEU A 12 11.07 -0.64 -8.31
CA LEU A 12 11.94 0.17 -9.17
C LEU A 12 13.38 0.17 -8.66
N GLN A 13 13.58 0.23 -7.34
CA GLN A 13 14.92 0.14 -6.73
C GLN A 13 15.59 -1.22 -6.99
N HIS A 14 14.84 -2.34 -6.99
CA HIS A 14 15.38 -3.65 -7.35
C HIS A 14 15.90 -3.73 -8.79
N PHE A 15 15.27 -3.00 -9.72
CA PHE A 15 15.71 -2.86 -11.12
C PHE A 15 16.78 -1.77 -11.31
N GLY A 16 17.37 -1.25 -10.23
CA GLY A 16 18.49 -0.29 -10.27
C GLY A 16 18.07 1.19 -10.36
N VAL A 17 16.78 1.51 -10.24
CA VAL A 17 16.32 2.90 -10.35
C VAL A 17 16.65 3.70 -9.08
N GLY A 18 17.57 4.66 -9.21
CA GLY A 18 17.94 5.60 -8.14
C GLY A 18 18.81 4.97 -7.03
N VAL A 19 19.59 3.95 -7.36
CA VAL A 19 20.51 3.25 -6.44
C VAL A 19 21.95 3.78 -6.55
N ASP A 20 22.33 4.32 -7.72
CA ASP A 20 23.74 4.66 -8.04
C ASP A 20 24.26 5.97 -7.42
N GLY A 21 23.52 6.59 -6.49
CA GLY A 21 23.94 7.81 -5.78
C GLY A 21 23.98 9.09 -6.62
N GLU A 22 23.98 9.01 -7.96
CA GLU A 22 23.91 10.16 -8.87
C GLU A 22 22.52 10.81 -8.92
N SER A 23 21.48 10.02 -8.65
CA SER A 23 20.08 10.48 -8.68
C SER A 23 19.34 10.04 -7.41
N PRO A 24 18.44 10.88 -6.86
CA PRO A 24 17.67 10.49 -5.69
C PRO A 24 16.74 9.32 -6.02
N PRO A 25 16.42 8.46 -5.03
CA PRO A 25 15.52 7.34 -5.25
C PRO A 25 14.14 7.83 -5.69
N PRO A 26 13.38 7.00 -6.42
CA PRO A 26 11.99 7.33 -6.75
C PRO A 26 11.18 7.53 -5.46
N GLU A 27 10.43 8.62 -5.39
CA GLU A 27 9.65 9.00 -4.21
C GLU A 27 8.21 9.33 -4.63
N ALA A 28 7.24 8.70 -3.96
CA ALA A 28 5.82 9.05 -4.06
C ALA A 28 5.40 9.77 -2.78
N LYS A 29 5.28 11.11 -2.84
CA LYS A 29 4.90 11.95 -1.72
C LYS A 29 3.43 12.33 -1.78
N VAL A 30 2.72 12.06 -0.69
CA VAL A 30 1.33 12.52 -0.53
C VAL A 30 1.33 13.96 -0.02
N ILE A 31 0.79 14.88 -0.81
CA ILE A 31 0.57 16.27 -0.40
C ILE A 31 -0.79 16.39 0.29
N LYS A 32 -1.81 15.76 -0.31
CA LYS A 32 -3.19 15.85 0.12
C LYS A 32 -3.93 14.54 -0.13
N ARG A 33 -4.58 13.98 0.89
CA ARG A 33 -5.43 12.80 0.74
C ARG A 33 -6.82 13.22 0.22
N GLY A 34 -7.43 12.44 -0.66
CA GLY A 34 -8.81 12.66 -1.11
C GLY A 34 -9.49 11.33 -1.39
N GLN A 35 -10.73 11.19 -0.92
CA GLN A 35 -11.53 9.99 -1.08
C GLN A 35 -12.64 10.21 -2.13
N ALA A 36 -13.08 9.15 -2.78
CA ALA A 36 -14.28 9.18 -3.62
C ALA A 36 -15.50 9.59 -2.76
N PRO A 37 -16.53 10.27 -3.32
CA PRO A 37 -16.71 10.59 -4.74
C PRO A 37 -16.12 11.93 -5.19
N LEU A 38 -16.00 12.93 -4.31
CA LEU A 38 -15.55 14.28 -4.67
C LEU A 38 -14.03 14.42 -4.83
N GLY A 39 -13.24 13.44 -4.40
CA GLY A 39 -11.79 13.40 -4.60
C GLY A 39 -11.05 14.54 -3.87
N GLY A 40 -10.25 15.31 -4.63
CA GLY A 40 -9.48 16.46 -4.13
C GLY A 40 -8.19 16.11 -3.40
N GLY A 41 -7.59 14.96 -3.73
CA GLY A 41 -6.25 14.58 -3.30
C GLY A 41 -5.17 15.05 -4.27
N GLU A 42 -3.96 15.24 -3.77
CA GLU A 42 -2.78 15.70 -4.51
C GLU A 42 -1.59 14.84 -4.07
N ALA A 43 -0.85 14.32 -5.04
CA ALA A 43 0.37 13.56 -4.80
C ALA A 43 1.44 14.03 -5.79
N SER A 44 2.70 14.01 -5.34
CA SER A 44 3.87 14.28 -6.16
C SER A 44 4.63 12.97 -6.31
N LEU A 45 4.91 12.59 -7.56
CA LEU A 45 5.75 11.45 -7.88
C LEU A 45 7.04 11.99 -8.50
N PHE A 46 8.15 11.61 -7.92
CA PHE A 46 9.47 11.82 -8.47
C PHE A 46 10.05 10.47 -8.91
N CYS A 47 10.50 10.36 -10.15
CA CYS A 47 11.20 9.20 -10.66
C CYS A 47 12.40 9.66 -11.48
N PRO A 48 13.64 9.25 -11.14
CA PRO A 48 14.79 9.58 -11.93
C PRO A 48 14.80 8.80 -13.26
N ILE A 49 15.50 9.36 -14.25
CA ILE A 49 15.72 8.70 -15.54
C ILE A 49 16.99 7.86 -15.42
N VAL A 50 16.91 6.60 -15.83
CA VAL A 50 18.02 5.65 -15.80
C VAL A 50 18.31 5.18 -17.22
N LYS A 51 19.58 4.95 -17.55
CA LYS A 51 20.01 4.53 -18.90
C LYS A 51 19.76 3.05 -19.16
N SER A 52 19.90 2.22 -18.13
CA SER A 52 19.78 0.76 -18.20
C SER A 52 19.13 0.25 -16.91
N LEU A 53 18.29 -0.78 -17.03
CA LEU A 53 17.71 -1.49 -15.89
C LEU A 53 18.53 -2.75 -15.61
N SER A 54 18.69 -3.11 -14.34
CA SER A 54 19.31 -4.37 -13.91
C SER A 54 18.31 -5.51 -13.94
N SER A 55 18.73 -6.71 -14.35
CA SER A 55 17.92 -7.91 -14.20
C SER A 55 17.78 -8.26 -12.71
N THR A 56 16.69 -8.92 -12.33
CA THR A 56 16.47 -9.37 -10.94
C THR A 56 15.92 -10.79 -10.91
N ASP A 57 16.62 -11.68 -10.19
CA ASP A 57 16.19 -13.05 -9.98
C ASP A 57 15.39 -13.19 -8.69
N PHE A 58 14.06 -13.27 -8.82
CA PHE A 58 13.13 -13.35 -7.68
C PHE A 58 12.46 -14.73 -7.61
N THR A 59 13.25 -15.75 -7.25
CA THR A 59 12.85 -17.16 -7.33
C THR A 59 12.33 -17.75 -6.02
N ASP A 60 12.82 -17.27 -4.86
CA ASP A 60 12.43 -17.77 -3.54
C ASP A 60 11.42 -16.85 -2.82
N PRO A 61 10.15 -17.28 -2.65
CA PRO A 61 9.15 -16.50 -1.92
C PRO A 61 9.48 -16.36 -0.42
N GLY A 62 10.28 -17.27 0.15
CA GLY A 62 10.62 -17.29 1.56
C GLY A 62 9.42 -17.48 2.49
N LYS A 63 9.58 -17.10 3.77
CA LYS A 63 8.50 -17.13 4.78
C LYS A 63 8.11 -15.72 5.20
N PHE A 64 6.82 -15.46 5.38
CA PHE A 64 6.36 -14.17 5.91
C PHE A 64 6.78 -14.00 7.37
N LYS A 65 7.53 -12.92 7.65
CA LYS A 65 8.07 -12.62 8.98
C LYS A 65 7.28 -11.57 9.73
N ARG A 66 6.70 -10.60 9.02
CA ARG A 66 6.00 -9.46 9.63
C ARG A 66 4.95 -8.85 8.72
N ALA A 67 3.94 -8.25 9.34
CA ALA A 67 2.93 -7.45 8.68
C ALA A 67 3.06 -5.98 9.07
N ARG A 68 2.97 -5.09 8.09
CA ARG A 68 2.88 -3.65 8.27
C ARG A 68 1.59 -3.14 7.62
N GLY A 69 1.14 -1.97 8.03
CA GLY A 69 -0.01 -1.35 7.37
C GLY A 69 -0.31 0.03 7.93
N THR A 70 -1.17 0.74 7.22
CA THR A 70 -1.72 2.01 7.69
C THR A 70 -3.20 2.09 7.34
N VAL A 71 -4.00 2.47 8.32
CA VAL A 71 -5.40 2.84 8.15
C VAL A 71 -5.45 4.34 7.95
N ILE A 72 -6.13 4.78 6.89
CA ILE A 72 -6.26 6.17 6.49
C ILE A 72 -7.72 6.56 6.64
N GLY A 73 -8.03 7.43 7.59
CA GLY A 73 -9.34 8.07 7.75
C GLY A 73 -9.30 9.50 7.23
N CYS A 74 -10.23 9.87 6.34
CA CYS A 74 -10.44 11.24 5.88
C CYS A 74 -11.80 11.74 6.35
N ARG A 75 -11.85 12.87 7.07
CA ARG A 75 -13.09 13.46 7.65
C ARG A 75 -13.95 12.47 8.46
N ILE A 76 -13.33 11.45 9.03
CA ILE A 76 -13.97 10.45 9.90
C ILE A 76 -13.33 10.54 11.27
N SER A 77 -14.07 10.13 12.30
CA SER A 77 -13.54 10.09 13.67
C SER A 77 -12.32 9.16 13.77
N PRO A 78 -11.29 9.51 14.56
CA PRO A 78 -10.15 8.62 14.81
C PRO A 78 -10.56 7.25 15.39
N SER A 79 -11.70 7.20 16.09
CA SER A 79 -12.24 5.95 16.65
C SER A 79 -12.54 4.90 15.58
N SER A 80 -13.03 5.33 14.41
CA SER A 80 -13.32 4.41 13.30
C SER A 80 -12.02 3.81 12.75
N SER A 81 -10.97 4.61 12.57
CA SER A 81 -9.66 4.14 12.11
C SER A 81 -9.03 3.15 13.09
N ALA A 82 -9.18 3.40 14.40
CA ALA A 82 -8.70 2.49 15.45
C ALA A 82 -9.44 1.14 15.42
N ARG A 83 -10.77 1.14 15.19
CA ARG A 83 -11.57 -0.08 15.06
C ARG A 83 -11.12 -0.94 13.88
N VAL A 84 -10.83 -0.34 12.72
CA VAL A 84 -10.26 -1.04 11.55
C VAL A 84 -8.93 -1.70 11.92
N ALA A 85 -8.01 -0.92 12.52
CA ALA A 85 -6.69 -1.42 12.87
C ALA A 85 -6.75 -2.57 13.88
N HIS A 86 -7.65 -2.49 14.86
CA HIS A 86 -7.87 -3.57 15.83
C HIS A 86 -8.42 -4.84 15.16
N ALA A 87 -9.42 -4.69 14.27
CA ALA A 87 -10.01 -5.81 13.56
C ALA A 87 -8.99 -6.52 12.64
N ALA A 88 -8.21 -5.75 11.89
CA ALA A 88 -7.15 -6.30 11.03
C ALA A 88 -6.03 -6.97 11.85
N LYS A 89 -5.59 -6.36 12.96
CA LYS A 89 -4.63 -6.98 13.89
C LYS A 89 -5.14 -8.29 14.47
N GLY A 90 -6.41 -8.35 14.86
CA GLY A 90 -7.04 -9.56 15.42
C GLY A 90 -6.95 -10.76 14.48
N VAL A 91 -7.15 -10.55 13.17
CA VAL A 91 -7.00 -11.62 12.17
C VAL A 91 -5.53 -12.02 12.02
N MET A 92 -4.63 -11.05 11.89
CA MET A 92 -3.21 -11.30 11.59
C MET A 92 -2.42 -11.88 12.77
N HIS A 93 -2.77 -11.55 14.02
CA HIS A 93 -2.09 -12.06 15.21
C HIS A 93 -2.25 -13.57 15.42
N ASN A 94 -3.25 -14.20 14.79
CA ASN A 94 -3.38 -15.65 14.78
C ASN A 94 -2.25 -16.34 13.97
N LEU A 95 -1.56 -15.59 13.11
CA LEU A 95 -0.57 -16.11 12.17
C LEU A 95 0.84 -15.56 12.42
N LEU A 96 0.94 -14.28 12.78
CA LEU A 96 2.21 -13.58 12.94
C LEU A 96 2.26 -12.83 14.29
N PRO A 97 3.38 -12.93 15.03
CA PRO A 97 3.56 -12.14 16.24
C PRO A 97 3.87 -10.67 15.93
N ASP A 98 4.63 -10.39 14.87
CA ASP A 98 5.02 -9.01 14.47
C ASP A 98 4.02 -8.41 13.47
N VAL A 99 2.98 -7.78 14.01
CA VAL A 99 1.96 -7.05 13.24
C VAL A 99 1.89 -5.62 13.73
N TRP A 100 2.19 -4.66 12.84
CA TRP A 100 2.11 -3.25 13.17
C TRP A 100 1.28 -2.48 12.15
N ILE A 101 0.18 -1.89 12.61
CA ILE A 101 -0.73 -1.10 11.79
C ILE A 101 -0.82 0.30 12.38
N HIS A 102 -0.44 1.30 11.59
CA HIS A 102 -0.58 2.72 11.92
C HIS A 102 -1.98 3.21 11.62
N THR A 103 -2.42 4.26 12.31
CA THR A 103 -3.68 4.93 12.05
C THR A 103 -3.42 6.41 11.77
N GLU A 104 -3.69 6.83 10.55
CA GLU A 104 -3.64 8.22 10.12
C GLU A 104 -5.06 8.74 9.98
N THR A 105 -5.39 9.80 10.70
CA THR A 105 -6.70 10.46 10.57
C THR A 105 -6.49 11.89 10.15
N HIS A 106 -7.01 12.24 8.98
CA HIS A 106 -6.94 13.58 8.42
C HIS A 106 -8.28 14.27 8.60
N SER A 107 -8.26 15.39 9.33
CA SER A 107 -9.40 16.28 9.42
C SER A 107 -9.53 17.15 8.18
N GLY A 108 -10.77 17.59 7.91
CA GLY A 108 -11.02 18.58 6.87
C GLY A 108 -10.25 19.88 7.14
N SER A 109 -9.63 20.42 6.10
CA SER A 109 -9.04 21.74 6.12
C SER A 109 -10.12 22.81 6.37
N LYS A 110 -9.87 23.77 7.30
CA LYS A 110 -10.52 25.10 7.29
C LYS A 110 -9.79 26.09 6.37
N HIS A 111 -8.51 25.83 6.05
CA HIS A 111 -7.64 26.70 5.22
C HIS A 111 -7.05 25.96 4.02
N ARG A 112 -7.08 26.61 2.85
CA ARG A 112 -6.89 26.04 1.50
C ARG A 112 -5.65 25.16 1.25
N SER A 113 -4.63 25.14 2.11
CA SER A 113 -3.33 24.52 1.85
C SER A 113 -2.96 23.28 2.69
N GLY A 114 -3.78 22.84 3.66
CA GLY A 114 -3.43 21.67 4.49
C GLY A 114 -4.64 20.95 5.05
N GLY A 115 -5.02 19.82 4.46
CA GLY A 115 -6.08 18.95 4.98
C GLY A 115 -6.61 17.97 3.93
N CYS A 116 -7.48 17.04 4.32
CA CYS A 116 -8.03 16.07 3.37
C CYS A 116 -9.09 16.68 2.44
N GLY A 117 -9.33 15.99 1.33
CA GLY A 117 -10.40 16.26 0.37
C GLY A 117 -11.79 16.33 1.01
N PRO A 118 -12.79 16.84 0.26
CA PRO A 118 -14.14 17.09 0.79
C PRO A 118 -14.91 15.81 1.16
N SER A 119 -14.61 14.65 0.58
CA SER A 119 -15.32 13.41 0.88
C SER A 119 -14.83 12.76 2.18
N PRO A 120 -15.73 12.29 3.05
CA PRO A 120 -15.37 11.36 4.11
C PRO A 120 -15.08 9.99 3.53
N GLY A 121 -14.11 9.27 4.09
CA GLY A 121 -13.83 7.91 3.67
C GLY A 121 -12.76 7.25 4.53
N LEU A 122 -12.82 5.92 4.57
CA LEU A 122 -11.91 5.08 5.31
C LEU A 122 -11.22 4.13 4.33
N GLY A 123 -9.90 4.03 4.44
CA GLY A 123 -9.10 3.11 3.66
C GLY A 123 -8.11 2.39 4.57
N VAL A 124 -7.75 1.18 4.18
CA VAL A 124 -6.72 0.41 4.85
C VAL A 124 -5.82 -0.18 3.78
N TRP A 125 -4.53 -0.15 4.03
CA TRP A 125 -3.58 -0.93 3.25
C TRP A 125 -2.64 -1.64 4.20
N MET A 126 -2.27 -2.86 3.81
CA MET A 126 -1.41 -3.73 4.60
C MET A 126 -0.43 -4.44 3.68
N THR A 127 0.79 -4.60 4.17
CA THR A 127 1.87 -5.31 3.50
C THR A 127 2.39 -6.45 4.36
N LEU A 128 2.61 -7.60 3.73
CA LEU A 128 3.35 -8.71 4.28
C LEU A 128 4.77 -8.69 3.73
N GLN A 129 5.74 -8.83 4.62
CA GLN A 129 7.15 -8.94 4.24
C GLN A 129 7.68 -10.32 4.54
N SER A 130 8.36 -10.92 3.56
CA SER A 130 9.04 -12.20 3.71
C SER A 130 10.47 -12.05 4.26
N THR A 131 11.09 -13.18 4.58
CA THR A 131 12.51 -13.28 4.91
C THR A 131 13.42 -12.97 3.73
N THR A 132 12.99 -13.27 2.51
CA THR A 132 13.74 -13.05 1.26
C THR A 132 13.56 -11.64 0.68
N GLY A 133 12.70 -10.82 1.29
CA GLY A 133 12.46 -9.44 0.85
C GLY A 133 11.21 -9.28 -0.02
N VAL A 134 10.49 -10.37 -0.30
CA VAL A 134 9.19 -10.31 -1.00
C VAL A 134 8.20 -9.47 -0.21
N LEU A 135 7.51 -8.58 -0.93
CA LEU A 135 6.46 -7.72 -0.40
C LEU A 135 5.16 -8.04 -1.12
N ILE A 136 4.11 -8.33 -0.36
CA ILE A 136 2.76 -8.52 -0.86
C ILE A 136 1.86 -7.49 -0.20
N CYS A 137 1.00 -6.82 -0.97
CA CYS A 137 0.09 -5.82 -0.45
C CYS A 137 -1.38 -6.18 -0.69
N SER A 138 -2.23 -5.69 0.20
CA SER A 138 -3.67 -5.59 -0.03
C SER A 138 -4.09 -4.17 0.36
N GLU A 139 -4.87 -3.53 -0.50
CA GLU A 139 -5.50 -2.25 -0.22
C GLU A 139 -7.01 -2.36 -0.37
N VAL A 140 -7.72 -1.76 0.57
CA VAL A 140 -9.17 -1.81 0.62
C VAL A 140 -9.71 -0.45 1.06
N CYS A 141 -10.59 0.11 0.25
CA CYS A 141 -11.34 1.31 0.59
C CYS A 141 -12.78 0.97 0.95
N GLN A 142 -13.36 1.78 1.84
CA GLN A 142 -14.77 1.75 2.15
C GLN A 142 -15.57 2.19 0.92
N ASP A 143 -16.53 1.37 0.53
CA ASP A 143 -17.33 1.62 -0.66
C ASP A 143 -18.50 2.55 -0.32
N VAL A 144 -18.45 3.78 -0.82
CA VAL A 144 -19.48 4.81 -0.56
C VAL A 144 -20.72 4.60 -1.46
N ASN A 145 -20.59 3.80 -2.53
CA ASN A 145 -21.63 3.62 -3.54
C ASN A 145 -22.49 2.36 -3.35
N LYS A 146 -22.15 1.49 -2.40
CA LYS A 146 -22.98 0.31 -2.12
C LYS A 146 -24.31 0.77 -1.52
N SER A 147 -25.39 0.55 -2.27
CA SER A 147 -26.79 0.65 -1.82
C SER A 147 -27.15 -0.30 -0.66
N ARG A 148 -26.18 -1.08 -0.16
CA ARG A 148 -26.30 -2.08 0.91
C ARG A 148 -25.58 -1.62 2.17
N GLY A 149 -26.15 -0.64 2.85
CA GLY A 149 -25.76 -0.27 4.22
C GLY A 149 -24.34 0.29 4.38
N ILE A 150 -24.09 0.89 5.55
CA ILE A 150 -22.78 1.40 5.93
C ILE A 150 -21.92 0.18 6.31
N GLU A 151 -20.89 -0.14 5.52
CA GLU A 151 -19.89 -1.15 5.89
C GLU A 151 -19.25 -0.77 7.23
N LEU A 152 -19.25 -1.70 8.18
CA LEU A 152 -18.66 -1.47 9.49
C LEU A 152 -17.13 -1.36 9.38
N PRO A 153 -16.47 -0.50 10.17
CA PRO A 153 -15.01 -0.40 10.20
C PRO A 153 -14.32 -1.73 10.49
N GLU A 154 -14.91 -2.59 11.31
CA GLU A 154 -14.38 -3.91 11.62
C GLU A 154 -14.37 -4.83 10.40
N ASP A 155 -15.48 -4.84 9.64
CA ASP A 155 -15.61 -5.65 8.42
C ASP A 155 -14.59 -5.21 7.37
N LEU A 156 -14.34 -3.90 7.25
CA LEU A 156 -13.31 -3.35 6.37
C LEU A 156 -11.91 -3.86 6.74
N GLY A 157 -11.58 -3.84 8.04
CA GLY A 157 -10.29 -4.32 8.55
C GLY A 157 -10.10 -5.83 8.35
N GLN A 158 -11.14 -6.62 8.64
CA GLN A 158 -11.12 -8.06 8.41
C GLN A 158 -10.98 -8.38 6.93
N ARG A 159 -11.73 -7.70 6.06
CA ARG A 159 -11.68 -7.89 4.60
C ARG A 159 -10.28 -7.66 4.05
N CYS A 160 -9.62 -6.57 4.44
CA CYS A 160 -8.24 -6.30 4.04
C CYS A 160 -7.26 -7.40 4.50
N ALA A 161 -7.37 -7.84 5.76
CA ALA A 161 -6.54 -8.93 6.26
C ALA A 161 -6.78 -10.24 5.50
N TYR A 162 -8.04 -10.61 5.23
CA TYR A 162 -8.36 -11.80 4.46
C TYR A 162 -7.89 -11.71 3.00
N ASP A 163 -8.03 -10.55 2.36
CA ASP A 163 -7.56 -10.36 0.99
C ASP A 163 -6.04 -10.44 0.89
N LEU A 164 -5.32 -9.92 1.88
CA LEU A 164 -3.87 -10.10 2.02
C LEU A 164 -3.48 -11.58 2.18
N LEU A 165 -4.22 -12.34 2.99
CA LEU A 165 -3.98 -13.79 3.16
C LEU A 165 -4.33 -14.60 1.92
N LYS A 166 -5.37 -14.21 1.17
CA LYS A 166 -5.68 -14.82 -0.13
C LYS A 166 -4.54 -14.59 -1.11
N GLU A 167 -3.98 -13.38 -1.13
CA GLU A 167 -2.84 -13.05 -1.96
C GLU A 167 -1.60 -13.87 -1.57
N ALA A 168 -1.30 -13.94 -0.27
CA ALA A 168 -0.21 -14.78 0.24
C ALA A 168 -0.40 -16.26 -0.10
N LYS A 169 -1.64 -16.76 -0.08
CA LYS A 169 -1.96 -18.16 -0.43
C LYS A 169 -1.70 -18.50 -1.89
N LYS A 170 -1.71 -17.51 -2.81
CA LYS A 170 -1.36 -17.74 -4.22
C LYS A 170 0.10 -18.19 -4.40
N GLY A 171 0.97 -17.91 -3.43
CA GLY A 171 2.29 -18.53 -3.33
C GLY A 171 3.34 -18.03 -4.34
N GLY A 172 3.27 -16.76 -4.76
CA GLY A 172 4.26 -16.13 -5.64
C GLY A 172 5.23 -15.19 -4.92
N CYS A 173 6.29 -14.79 -5.63
CA CYS A 173 7.25 -13.79 -5.15
C CYS A 173 6.80 -12.34 -5.42
N VAL A 174 5.74 -12.16 -6.20
CA VAL A 174 5.22 -10.87 -6.66
C VAL A 174 3.71 -10.86 -6.50
N ASP A 175 3.16 -9.75 -6.01
CA ASP A 175 1.71 -9.59 -5.91
C ASP A 175 1.02 -9.51 -7.29
N THR A 176 -0.24 -9.90 -7.33
CA THR A 176 -1.02 -9.96 -8.58
C THR A 176 -1.10 -8.59 -9.27
N HIS A 177 -1.10 -7.50 -8.50
CA HIS A 177 -1.24 -6.14 -9.03
C HIS A 177 0.06 -5.57 -9.63
N SER A 178 1.24 -5.97 -9.16
CA SER A 178 2.53 -5.51 -9.69
C SER A 178 3.16 -6.48 -10.70
N GLN A 179 2.62 -7.68 -10.89
CA GLN A 179 3.10 -8.65 -11.89
C GLN A 179 3.34 -8.03 -13.27
N GLN A 180 2.39 -7.22 -13.77
CA GLN A 180 2.54 -6.57 -15.07
C GLN A 180 3.74 -5.59 -15.10
N LEU A 181 3.97 -4.86 -14.01
CA LEU A 181 5.08 -3.93 -13.91
C LEU A 181 6.43 -4.69 -13.89
N TYR A 182 6.51 -5.80 -13.16
CA TYR A 182 7.70 -6.65 -13.16
C TYR A 182 8.04 -7.17 -14.55
N PHE A 183 7.06 -7.74 -15.27
CA PHE A 183 7.30 -8.24 -16.62
C PHE A 183 7.71 -7.14 -17.60
N LEU A 184 7.13 -5.95 -17.48
CA LEU A 184 7.52 -4.80 -18.29
C LEU A 184 8.98 -4.40 -18.03
N LEU A 185 9.38 -4.30 -16.76
CA LEU A 185 10.74 -3.93 -16.39
C LEU A 185 11.76 -5.01 -16.79
N MET A 186 11.43 -6.29 -16.61
CA MET A 186 12.26 -7.41 -17.08
C MET A 186 12.45 -7.40 -18.60
N SER A 187 11.41 -7.06 -19.37
CA SER A 187 11.53 -6.99 -20.83
C SER A 187 12.43 -5.85 -21.32
N GLY A 188 12.54 -4.78 -20.54
CA GLY A 188 13.39 -3.62 -20.83
C GLY A 188 14.79 -3.71 -20.22
N ALA A 189 15.05 -4.70 -19.36
CA ALA A 189 16.37 -4.93 -18.79
C ALA A 189 17.30 -5.53 -19.86
N ALA A 190 18.54 -5.04 -19.91
CA ALA A 190 19.54 -5.64 -20.78
C ALA A 190 19.88 -7.03 -20.24
N PRO A 191 19.99 -8.07 -21.09
CA PRO A 191 20.57 -9.34 -20.66
C PRO A 191 22.02 -9.09 -20.21
N GLU A 192 22.39 -9.64 -19.06
CA GLU A 192 23.79 -9.67 -18.59
C GLU A 192 24.71 -10.39 -19.58
#